data_AF-A0A3M1P873-F1
#
_entry.id   AF-A0A3M1P873-F1
#
_cell.length_a   1.000
_cell.length_b   1.000
_cell.length_c   1.000
_cell.angle_alpha   90.00
_cell.angle_beta   90.00
_cell.angle_gamma   90.00
#
_symmetry.space_group_name_H-M   'P 1'
#
loop_
_entity.id
_entity.type
_entity.pdbx_description
1 polymer ?
#
loop_
_entity_poly.entity_id
_entity_poly.type
_entity_poly.pdbx_seq_one_letter_code
_entity_poly.pdbx_strand_id
1 'polypeptide(L)'
;MTALRTLLLLCVLASVSLPTGALAQTSSGFMDHVRLDALFSNVYESNINHDEEPVPSYGWVPALRLQLRSHRDDPFLTLTYHVARHAYTNTEKWDRVSHKAELNLAPEITDWLHAETSVEGSLRGSSEDRDISNQLRVVQDFELRFTRNHRLHLYGTLRWKQIPDDPEEDAFKPNLGLEFERQLPGGRRFETGVRYEQNREQLERGNYTRWTFDMAYRFPFLHPRSRLEFGLKYRRKDYEARFVEIEDEDVLRRDHRWTAGLAWQITLLRNTRVLLDYQVETRDSNDPAKRFVAHQIGLSVGYRIN
;
A
#
# COMPACT_ATOMS: atom_id res chain seq x y z
N MET A 1 -11.63 21.16 -12.63
CA MET A 1 -12.02 19.78 -13.09
C MET A 1 -11.43 19.37 -14.44
N THR A 2 -11.07 20.27 -15.35
CA THR A 2 -10.44 19.95 -16.65
C THR A 2 -8.94 19.66 -16.58
N ALA A 3 -8.20 20.25 -15.64
CA ALA A 3 -6.75 20.08 -15.52
C ALA A 3 -6.30 18.65 -15.14
N LEU A 4 -7.06 17.93 -14.30
CA LEU A 4 -6.71 16.56 -13.89
C LEU A 4 -6.96 15.52 -15.00
N ARG A 5 -7.90 15.78 -15.92
CA ARG A 5 -8.13 14.94 -17.11
C ARG A 5 -7.01 15.11 -18.14
N THR A 6 -6.41 16.29 -18.23
CA THR A 6 -5.30 16.56 -19.15
C THR A 6 -3.95 16.12 -18.58
N LEU A 7 -3.75 16.16 -17.25
CA LEU A 7 -2.51 15.71 -16.60
C LEU A 7 -2.32 14.18 -16.69
N LEU A 8 -3.41 13.41 -16.65
CA LEU A 8 -3.39 11.95 -16.82
C LEU A 8 -2.96 11.51 -18.23
N LEU A 9 -3.02 12.41 -19.22
CA LEU A 9 -2.53 12.18 -20.58
C LEU A 9 -1.08 12.66 -20.80
N LEU A 10 -0.56 13.57 -19.95
CA LEU A 10 0.73 14.23 -20.13
C LEU A 10 1.87 13.63 -19.28
N CYS A 11 1.56 12.97 -18.15
CA CYS A 11 2.59 12.28 -17.35
C CYS A 11 3.15 11.00 -17.99
N VAL A 12 2.69 10.63 -19.19
CA VAL A 12 3.27 9.56 -20.02
C VAL A 12 4.45 10.07 -20.89
N LEU A 13 4.69 11.38 -20.96
CA LEU A 13 5.62 11.98 -21.96
C LEU A 13 6.86 12.72 -21.41
N ALA A 14 7.16 12.62 -20.11
CA ALA A 14 8.44 13.07 -19.55
C ALA A 14 8.85 12.05 -18.47
N SER A 15 9.95 11.32 -18.53
CA SER A 15 11.22 11.55 -19.19
C SER A 15 12.03 10.24 -19.19
N VAL A 16 12.12 9.58 -20.34
CA VAL A 16 13.31 8.84 -20.78
C VAL A 16 13.41 9.13 -22.26
N SER A 17 14.43 9.87 -22.66
CA SER A 17 14.86 9.96 -24.05
C SER A 17 15.32 8.56 -24.48
N LEU A 18 14.37 7.74 -24.91
CA LEU A 18 14.63 6.47 -25.57
C LEU A 18 15.36 6.78 -26.89
N PRO A 19 16.44 6.05 -27.24
CA PRO A 19 17.06 6.19 -28.55
C PRO A 19 16.00 5.92 -29.64
N THR A 20 15.76 6.91 -30.48
CA THR A 20 14.73 7.01 -31.53
C THR A 20 14.90 6.05 -32.71
N GLY A 21 15.57 4.90 -32.50
CA GLY A 21 15.98 3.98 -33.56
C GLY A 21 15.28 2.61 -33.60
N ALA A 22 14.32 2.31 -32.72
CA ALA A 22 13.77 0.94 -32.58
C ALA A 22 12.24 0.85 -32.54
N LEU A 23 11.51 1.81 -33.13
CA LEU A 23 10.05 1.76 -33.25
C LEU A 23 9.61 1.70 -34.71
N ALA A 24 10.00 0.63 -35.39
CA ALA A 24 9.37 0.20 -36.64
C ALA A 24 9.40 -1.32 -36.70
N GLN A 25 8.22 -1.94 -36.74
CA GLN A 25 7.92 -3.39 -36.76
C GLN A 25 7.86 -4.11 -35.40
N THR A 26 6.69 -4.10 -34.75
CA THR A 26 6.17 -5.23 -33.96
C THR A 26 4.66 -5.07 -33.79
N SER A 27 3.87 -5.55 -34.76
CA SER A 27 2.40 -5.60 -34.69
C SER A 27 1.89 -6.99 -34.29
N SER A 28 2.54 -7.61 -33.30
CA SER A 28 2.07 -8.83 -32.63
C SER A 28 2.53 -8.83 -31.17
N GLY A 29 1.58 -8.79 -30.23
CA GLY A 29 1.78 -9.21 -28.83
C GLY A 29 2.68 -8.33 -27.95
N PHE A 30 2.26 -7.12 -27.59
CA PHE A 30 2.97 -6.35 -26.53
C PHE A 30 2.62 -6.84 -25.10
N MET A 31 1.59 -7.67 -24.99
CA MET A 31 1.04 -8.23 -23.74
C MET A 31 0.59 -9.67 -24.01
N ASP A 32 1.44 -10.63 -23.66
CA ASP A 32 1.20 -12.04 -24.06
C ASP A 32 0.64 -12.90 -22.93
N HIS A 33 0.54 -12.36 -21.71
CA HIS A 33 0.12 -13.10 -20.53
C HIS A 33 -1.00 -12.38 -19.79
N VAL A 34 -2.16 -13.06 -19.71
CA VAL A 34 -3.32 -12.64 -18.94
C VAL A 34 -3.48 -13.53 -17.73
N ARG A 35 -3.70 -12.92 -16.56
CA ARG A 35 -4.01 -13.63 -15.32
C ARG A 35 -5.25 -13.03 -14.68
N LEU A 36 -6.16 -13.90 -14.26
CA LEU A 36 -7.34 -13.55 -13.49
C LEU A 36 -7.29 -14.25 -12.12
N ASP A 37 -7.56 -13.52 -11.06
CA ASP A 37 -7.72 -14.07 -9.71
C ASP A 37 -9.04 -13.62 -9.10
N ALA A 38 -9.72 -14.53 -8.42
CA ALA A 38 -10.83 -14.23 -7.52
C ALA A 38 -10.33 -14.33 -6.08
N LEU A 39 -10.69 -13.35 -5.25
CA LEU A 39 -10.32 -13.30 -3.84
C LEU A 39 -11.58 -13.13 -3.02
N PHE A 40 -11.64 -13.82 -1.88
CA PHE A 40 -12.67 -13.62 -0.88
C PHE A 40 -12.00 -13.49 0.47
N SER A 41 -12.26 -12.36 1.13
CA SER A 41 -11.75 -12.10 2.47
C SER A 41 -12.88 -11.92 3.46
N ASN A 42 -12.71 -12.49 4.64
CA ASN A 42 -13.52 -12.20 5.80
C ASN A 42 -12.65 -11.53 6.87
N VAL A 43 -13.13 -10.41 7.40
CA VAL A 43 -12.40 -9.58 8.35
C VAL A 43 -13.29 -9.31 9.56
N TYR A 44 -12.74 -9.45 10.76
CA TYR A 44 -13.31 -8.87 11.97
C TYR A 44 -12.36 -7.81 12.49
N GLU A 45 -12.93 -6.70 12.97
CA GLU A 45 -12.20 -5.59 13.53
C GLU A 45 -12.90 -5.08 14.79
N SER A 46 -12.18 -5.00 15.91
CA SER A 46 -12.76 -4.57 17.18
C SER A 46 -13.09 -3.08 17.23
N ASN A 47 -12.52 -2.29 16.32
CA ASN A 47 -12.73 -0.85 16.22
C ASN A 47 -12.50 -0.42 14.77
N ILE A 48 -13.53 -0.51 13.92
CA ILE A 48 -13.39 -0.23 12.48
C ILE A 48 -13.13 1.25 12.16
N ASN A 49 -13.52 2.15 13.05
CA ASN A 49 -13.34 3.60 12.90
C ASN A 49 -12.00 4.10 13.42
N HIS A 50 -11.30 3.34 14.27
CA HIS A 50 -10.01 3.73 14.85
C HIS A 50 -10.10 5.04 15.64
N ASP A 51 -11.19 5.16 16.40
CA ASP A 51 -11.47 6.28 17.30
C ASP A 51 -11.52 5.79 18.76
N GLU A 52 -11.65 6.72 19.71
CA GLU A 52 -11.69 6.41 21.15
C GLU A 52 -12.82 5.45 21.53
N GLU A 53 -14.01 5.63 20.94
CA GLU A 53 -15.15 4.76 21.12
C GLU A 53 -15.09 3.60 20.11
N PRO A 54 -14.81 2.36 20.54
CA PRO A 54 -14.61 1.25 19.61
C PRO A 54 -15.92 0.80 19.00
N VAL A 55 -15.95 0.75 17.66
CA VAL A 55 -17.06 0.18 16.90
C VAL A 55 -16.65 -1.19 16.34
N PRO A 56 -17.03 -2.30 16.97
CA PRO A 56 -16.71 -3.63 16.45
C PRO A 56 -17.50 -3.91 15.17
N SER A 57 -16.82 -4.47 14.19
CA SER A 57 -17.40 -4.75 12.88
C SER A 57 -16.87 -6.05 12.30
N TYR A 58 -17.72 -6.71 11.53
CA TYR A 58 -17.40 -7.89 10.74
C TYR A 58 -17.70 -7.57 9.29
N GLY A 59 -16.82 -7.95 8.37
CA GLY A 59 -16.99 -7.62 6.96
C GLY A 59 -16.46 -8.65 5.98
N TRP A 60 -17.05 -8.62 4.78
CA TRP A 60 -16.74 -9.49 3.66
C TRP A 60 -16.25 -8.66 2.49
N VAL A 61 -15.17 -9.13 1.87
CA VAL A 61 -14.51 -8.43 0.77
C VAL A 61 -14.26 -9.39 -0.41
N PRO A 62 -15.27 -9.67 -1.24
CA PRO A 62 -15.04 -10.32 -2.53
C PRO A 62 -14.33 -9.34 -3.48
N ALA A 63 -13.35 -9.86 -4.22
CA ALA A 63 -12.57 -9.08 -5.15
C ALA A 63 -12.14 -9.87 -6.39
N LEU A 64 -11.92 -9.14 -7.48
CA LEU A 64 -11.39 -9.65 -8.74
C LEU A 64 -10.14 -8.88 -9.11
N ARG A 65 -9.11 -9.60 -9.55
CA ARG A 65 -7.87 -9.01 -10.07
C ARG A 65 -7.61 -9.51 -11.48
N LEU A 66 -7.48 -8.58 -12.42
CA LEU A 66 -6.93 -8.82 -13.75
C LEU A 66 -5.48 -8.33 -13.78
N GLN A 67 -4.60 -9.11 -14.37
CA GLN A 67 -3.21 -8.72 -14.60
C GLN A 67 -2.79 -9.06 -16.03
N LEU A 68 -2.24 -8.07 -16.72
CA LEU A 68 -1.62 -8.17 -18.04
C LEU A 68 -0.12 -7.96 -17.88
N ARG A 69 0.68 -8.78 -18.57
CA ARG A 69 2.13 -8.70 -18.52
C ARG A 69 2.71 -8.79 -19.92
N SER A 70 3.79 -8.06 -20.17
CA SER A 70 4.56 -8.20 -21.41
C SER A 70 5.15 -9.60 -21.53
N HIS A 71 5.85 -10.07 -20.50
CA HIS A 71 6.41 -11.42 -20.43
C HIS A 71 6.01 -12.16 -19.14
N ARG A 72 6.10 -13.49 -19.18
CA ARG A 72 5.66 -14.34 -18.06
C ARG A 72 6.55 -14.22 -16.84
N ASP A 73 7.85 -14.38 -17.08
CA ASP A 73 8.85 -14.63 -16.06
C ASP A 73 9.60 -13.36 -15.67
N ASP A 74 9.79 -12.45 -16.62
CA ASP A 74 10.42 -11.15 -16.40
C ASP A 74 9.70 -10.02 -17.18
N PRO A 75 8.55 -9.54 -16.67
CA PRO A 75 7.80 -8.49 -17.33
C PRO A 75 8.43 -7.11 -17.08
N PHE A 76 8.99 -6.50 -18.12
CA PHE A 76 9.35 -5.08 -18.07
C PHE A 76 8.12 -4.17 -17.89
N LEU A 77 6.93 -4.67 -18.21
CA LEU A 77 5.66 -3.95 -18.11
C LEU A 77 4.57 -4.85 -17.54
N THR A 78 3.89 -4.36 -16.51
CA THR A 78 2.73 -5.00 -15.91
C THR A 78 1.59 -4.01 -15.72
N LEU A 79 0.39 -4.37 -16.16
CA LEU A 79 -0.85 -3.65 -15.85
C LEU A 79 -1.71 -4.53 -14.94
N THR A 80 -2.12 -4.00 -13.80
CA THR A 80 -3.00 -4.68 -12.86
C THR A 80 -4.25 -3.85 -12.63
N TYR A 81 -5.42 -4.49 -12.68
CA TYR A 81 -6.69 -3.90 -12.31
C TYR A 81 -7.36 -4.75 -11.24
N HIS A 82 -7.86 -4.10 -10.20
CA HIS A 82 -8.50 -4.72 -9.06
C HIS A 82 -9.83 -4.01 -8.75
N VAL A 83 -10.88 -4.80 -8.55
CA VAL A 83 -12.17 -4.33 -8.06
C VAL A 83 -12.56 -5.16 -6.85
N ALA A 84 -13.02 -4.49 -5.79
CA ALA A 84 -13.44 -5.15 -4.55
C ALA A 84 -14.71 -4.50 -4.02
N ARG A 85 -15.63 -5.30 -3.48
CA ARG A 85 -16.79 -4.83 -2.73
C ARG A 85 -16.48 -5.01 -1.25
N HIS A 86 -16.65 -3.96 -0.47
CA HIS A 86 -16.49 -3.93 0.97
C HIS A 86 -17.89 -3.85 1.57
N ALA A 87 -18.22 -4.78 2.45
CA ALA A 87 -19.47 -4.79 3.20
C ALA A 87 -19.16 -5.13 4.65
N TYR A 88 -19.52 -4.25 5.58
CA TYR A 88 -19.19 -4.32 6.99
C TYR A 88 -20.46 -4.15 7.84
N THR A 89 -20.48 -4.80 9.00
CA THR A 89 -21.56 -4.59 9.98
C THR A 89 -21.33 -3.29 10.75
N ASN A 90 -22.41 -2.69 11.28
CA ASN A 90 -22.34 -1.55 12.21
C ASN A 90 -21.72 -0.26 11.65
N THR A 91 -21.62 -0.12 10.32
CA THR A 91 -21.12 1.09 9.67
C THR A 91 -21.52 1.14 8.19
N GLU A 92 -21.93 2.30 7.71
CA GLU A 92 -22.14 2.54 6.27
C GLU A 92 -20.95 3.22 5.61
N LYS A 93 -20.15 3.97 6.40
CA LYS A 93 -18.95 4.68 5.92
C LYS A 93 -18.03 3.76 5.11
N TRP A 94 -17.82 2.54 5.58
CA TRP A 94 -16.86 1.60 5.00
C TRP A 94 -17.45 0.73 3.88
N ASP A 95 -18.75 0.78 3.65
CA ASP A 95 -19.43 0.02 2.61
C ASP A 95 -19.25 0.67 1.25
N ARG A 96 -18.53 -0.01 0.35
CA ARG A 96 -18.15 0.59 -0.94
C ARG A 96 -17.71 -0.44 -1.96
N VAL A 97 -17.72 -0.03 -3.23
CA VAL A 97 -16.95 -0.69 -4.29
C VAL A 97 -15.70 0.15 -4.54
N SER A 98 -14.53 -0.47 -4.40
CA SER A 98 -13.24 0.16 -4.64
C SER A 98 -12.63 -0.34 -5.94
N HIS A 99 -11.98 0.56 -6.68
CA HIS A 99 -11.23 0.24 -7.88
C HIS A 99 -9.77 0.64 -7.69
N LYS A 100 -8.85 -0.16 -8.21
CA LYS A 100 -7.42 0.15 -8.26
C LYS A 100 -6.84 -0.30 -9.59
N ALA A 101 -6.19 0.60 -10.31
CA ALA A 101 -5.40 0.33 -11.50
C ALA A 101 -3.94 0.66 -11.20
N GLU A 102 -3.02 -0.19 -11.62
CA GLU A 102 -1.59 -0.05 -11.37
C GLU A 102 -0.81 -0.43 -12.63
N LEU A 103 0.06 0.48 -13.08
CA LEU A 103 0.96 0.30 -14.20
C LEU A 103 2.39 0.30 -13.66
N ASN A 104 3.13 -0.80 -13.86
CA ASN A 104 4.51 -0.93 -13.40
C ASN A 104 5.44 -1.10 -14.61
N LEU A 105 6.47 -0.28 -14.66
CA LEU A 105 7.57 -0.31 -15.62
C LEU A 105 8.85 -0.65 -14.86
N ALA A 106 9.46 -1.79 -15.15
CA ALA A 106 10.63 -2.30 -14.44
C ALA A 106 11.76 -2.63 -15.43
N PRO A 107 12.42 -1.63 -16.03
CA PRO A 107 13.58 -1.88 -16.86
C PRO A 107 14.75 -2.41 -16.03
N GLU A 108 15.38 -3.49 -16.48
CA GLU A 108 16.69 -3.89 -15.98
C GLU A 108 17.76 -2.91 -16.50
N ILE A 109 18.46 -2.24 -15.59
CA ILE A 109 19.56 -1.32 -15.96
C ILE A 109 20.87 -2.11 -15.97
N THR A 110 21.15 -2.83 -14.88
CA THR A 110 22.29 -3.75 -14.74
C THR A 110 21.90 -4.90 -13.79
N ASP A 111 22.74 -5.93 -13.70
CA ASP A 111 22.53 -7.05 -12.77
C ASP A 111 22.46 -6.64 -11.28
N TRP A 112 23.00 -5.47 -10.93
CA TRP A 112 23.08 -4.97 -9.55
C TRP A 112 22.20 -3.75 -9.27
N LEU A 113 21.66 -3.10 -10.31
CA LEU A 113 20.79 -1.93 -10.20
C LEU A 113 19.53 -2.13 -11.04
N HIS A 114 18.37 -2.10 -10.39
CA HIS A 114 17.07 -2.16 -11.04
C HIS A 114 16.31 -0.89 -10.72
N ALA A 115 15.56 -0.37 -11.68
CA ALA A 115 14.66 0.74 -11.47
C ALA A 115 13.23 0.29 -11.75
N GLU A 116 12.30 0.69 -10.89
CA GLU A 116 10.88 0.46 -11.10
C GLU A 116 10.13 1.79 -10.99
N THR A 117 9.28 2.07 -11.97
CA THR A 117 8.32 3.15 -11.93
C THR A 117 6.92 2.58 -11.88
N SER A 118 6.16 2.91 -10.84
CA SER A 118 4.78 2.46 -10.64
C SER A 118 3.83 3.65 -10.66
N VAL A 119 2.76 3.57 -11.45
CA VAL A 119 1.66 4.55 -11.46
C VAL A 119 0.39 3.85 -11.01
N GLU A 120 -0.19 4.30 -9.91
CA GLU A 120 -1.40 3.74 -9.32
C GLU A 120 -2.52 4.79 -9.30
N GLY A 121 -3.68 4.44 -9.85
CA GLY A 121 -4.93 5.15 -9.66
C GLY A 121 -5.89 4.33 -8.82
N SER A 122 -6.45 4.89 -7.75
CA SER A 122 -7.47 4.23 -6.94
C SER A 122 -8.70 5.10 -6.74
N LEU A 123 -9.87 4.47 -6.73
CA LEU A 123 -11.16 5.10 -6.46
C LEU A 123 -11.80 4.43 -5.26
N ARG A 124 -12.29 5.25 -4.32
CA ARG A 124 -12.82 4.78 -3.02
C ARG A 124 -11.89 3.78 -2.33
N GLY A 125 -10.57 3.98 -2.50
CA GLY A 125 -9.53 3.19 -1.86
C GLY A 125 -9.40 3.57 -0.38
N SER A 126 -8.86 2.66 0.44
CA SER A 126 -8.48 3.00 1.82
C SER A 126 -7.03 3.47 1.83
N SER A 127 -6.78 4.61 2.48
CA SER A 127 -5.42 5.04 2.79
C SER A 127 -4.83 4.25 3.97
N GLU A 128 -3.52 4.41 4.22
CA GLU A 128 -2.84 3.90 5.42
C GLU A 128 -3.32 4.58 6.72
N ASP A 129 -3.93 5.76 6.60
CA ASP A 129 -4.61 6.46 7.69
C ASP A 129 -6.08 6.06 7.82
N ARG A 130 -6.53 5.14 6.96
CA ARG A 130 -7.93 4.69 6.86
C ARG A 130 -8.87 5.84 6.49
N ASP A 131 -8.55 6.50 5.39
CA ASP A 131 -9.47 7.44 4.75
C ASP A 131 -9.95 6.85 3.44
N ILE A 132 -11.25 6.98 3.17
CA ILE A 132 -11.81 6.63 1.87
C ILE A 132 -11.54 7.80 0.94
N SER A 133 -10.74 7.54 -0.09
CA SER A 133 -10.28 8.59 -0.99
C SER A 133 -10.08 8.06 -2.40
N ASN A 134 -10.06 8.99 -3.36
CA ASN A 134 -9.54 8.76 -4.68
C ASN A 134 -8.08 9.20 -4.67
N GLN A 135 -7.19 8.40 -5.27
CA GLN A 135 -5.76 8.71 -5.23
C GLN A 135 -5.10 8.45 -6.58
N LEU A 136 -4.15 9.31 -6.92
CA LEU A 136 -3.12 9.04 -7.92
C LEU A 136 -1.79 8.99 -7.20
N ARG A 137 -1.03 7.92 -7.40
CA ARG A 137 0.27 7.69 -6.79
C ARG A 137 1.29 7.34 -7.85
N VAL A 138 2.43 8.02 -7.85
CA VAL A 138 3.60 7.70 -8.66
C VAL A 138 4.72 7.31 -7.73
N VAL A 139 5.32 6.15 -7.93
CA VAL A 139 6.45 5.63 -7.16
C VAL A 139 7.62 5.44 -8.11
N GLN A 140 8.78 5.92 -7.70
CA GLN A 140 10.06 5.53 -8.31
C GLN A 140 10.85 4.76 -7.25
N ASP A 141 11.21 3.52 -7.56
CA ASP A 141 12.05 2.67 -6.71
C ASP A 141 13.37 2.34 -7.43
N PHE A 142 14.43 2.24 -6.65
CA PHE A 142 15.76 1.81 -7.08
C PHE A 142 16.25 0.68 -6.18
N GLU A 143 16.36 -0.52 -6.74
CA GLU A 143 16.89 -1.69 -6.04
C GLU A 143 18.40 -1.83 -6.32
N LEU A 144 19.19 -1.75 -5.26
CA LEU A 144 20.63 -1.99 -5.23
C LEU A 144 20.90 -3.39 -4.65
N ARG A 145 21.42 -4.30 -5.48
CA ARG A 145 21.82 -5.66 -5.05
C ARG A 145 23.30 -5.69 -4.72
N PHE A 146 23.64 -5.57 -3.44
CA PHE A 146 25.04 -5.71 -2.99
C PHE A 146 25.56 -7.14 -3.16
N THR A 147 24.68 -8.12 -2.92
CA THR A 147 24.94 -9.55 -3.09
C THR A 147 23.63 -10.23 -3.47
N ARG A 148 23.67 -11.54 -3.79
CA ARG A 148 22.44 -12.32 -4.03
C ARG A 148 21.44 -12.32 -2.85
N ASN A 149 21.92 -12.03 -1.64
CA ASN A 149 21.14 -12.12 -0.40
C ASN A 149 20.86 -10.77 0.24
N HIS A 150 21.36 -9.67 -0.29
CA HIS A 150 21.25 -8.35 0.33
C HIS A 150 20.82 -7.34 -0.72
N ARG A 151 19.71 -6.65 -0.43
CA ARG A 151 19.13 -5.64 -1.32
C ARG A 151 18.81 -4.39 -0.52
N LEU A 152 18.96 -3.24 -1.16
CA LEU A 152 18.56 -1.95 -0.63
C LEU A 152 17.66 -1.28 -1.66
N HIS A 153 16.49 -0.86 -1.21
CA HIS A 153 15.53 -0.12 -2.00
C HIS A 153 15.56 1.33 -1.54
N LEU A 154 15.75 2.25 -2.47
CA LEU A 154 15.57 3.68 -2.27
C LEU A 154 14.39 4.12 -3.14
N TYR A 155 13.32 4.59 -2.50
CA TYR A 155 12.13 4.98 -3.24
C TYR A 155 11.61 6.36 -2.86
N GLY A 156 11.00 7.01 -3.83
CA GLY A 156 10.24 8.24 -3.67
C GLY A 156 8.80 8.04 -4.16
N THR A 157 7.84 8.61 -3.44
CA THR A 157 6.44 8.62 -3.84
C THR A 157 5.92 10.03 -3.96
N LEU A 158 5.17 10.30 -5.04
CA LEU A 158 4.28 11.46 -5.14
C LEU A 158 2.84 10.95 -5.11
N ARG A 159 2.02 11.49 -4.21
CA ARG A 159 0.61 11.08 -4.07
C ARG A 159 -0.30 12.29 -4.04
N TRP A 160 -1.31 12.28 -4.90
CA TRP A 160 -2.44 13.18 -4.85
C TRP A 160 -3.64 12.43 -4.29
N LYS A 161 -4.18 12.90 -3.19
CA LYS A 161 -5.35 12.34 -2.49
C LYS A 161 -6.51 13.32 -2.65
N GLN A 162 -7.67 12.79 -3.00
CA GLN A 162 -8.92 13.52 -3.01
C GLN A 162 -9.95 12.83 -2.14
N ILE A 163 -10.65 13.57 -1.29
CA ILE A 163 -11.75 13.08 -0.48
C ILE A 163 -13.03 13.76 -0.98
N PRO A 164 -13.85 13.06 -1.79
CA PRO A 164 -15.02 13.69 -2.41
C PRO A 164 -16.00 14.32 -1.41
N ASP A 165 -16.13 13.72 -0.22
CA ASP A 165 -17.04 14.17 0.82
C ASP A 165 -16.45 15.27 1.71
N ASP A 166 -15.13 15.50 1.63
CA ASP A 166 -14.41 16.53 2.39
C ASP A 166 -13.23 17.10 1.58
N PRO A 167 -13.49 17.97 0.59
CA PRO A 167 -12.46 18.50 -0.30
C PRO A 167 -11.38 19.31 0.42
N GLU A 168 -11.63 19.76 1.65
CA GLU A 168 -10.69 20.50 2.47
C GLU A 168 -9.52 19.60 2.95
N GLU A 169 -9.74 18.28 3.01
CA GLU A 169 -8.74 17.25 3.28
C GLU A 169 -8.05 16.69 2.01
N ASP A 170 -8.30 17.28 0.84
CA ASP A 170 -7.53 16.99 -0.37
C ASP A 170 -6.05 17.31 -0.13
N ALA A 171 -5.17 16.40 -0.53
CA ALA A 171 -3.78 16.46 -0.11
C ALA A 171 -2.78 16.06 -1.20
N PHE A 172 -1.62 16.72 -1.16
CA PHE A 172 -0.40 16.26 -1.82
C PHE A 172 0.57 15.69 -0.77
N LYS A 173 0.93 14.41 -0.95
CA LYS A 173 1.69 13.61 0.02
C LYS A 173 3.00 13.08 -0.61
N PRO A 174 4.07 13.88 -0.68
CA PRO A 174 5.37 13.37 -1.10
C PRO A 174 6.01 12.56 0.05
N ASN A 175 6.72 11.49 -0.29
CA ASN A 175 7.56 10.77 0.66
C ASN A 175 8.84 10.24 0.02
N LEU A 176 9.79 9.92 0.89
CA LEU A 176 11.03 9.24 0.57
C LEU A 176 11.24 8.12 1.59
N GLY A 177 11.67 6.95 1.12
CA GLY A 177 11.90 5.79 1.97
C GLY A 177 13.13 5.00 1.56
N LEU A 178 13.63 4.23 2.53
CA LEU A 178 14.74 3.33 2.40
C LEU A 178 14.34 1.99 3.03
N GLU A 179 14.50 0.90 2.29
CA GLU A 179 14.18 -0.45 2.75
C GLU A 179 15.37 -1.39 2.53
N PHE A 180 15.75 -2.12 3.56
CA PHE A 180 16.80 -3.13 3.48
C PHE A 180 16.19 -4.53 3.57
N GLU A 181 16.53 -5.38 2.62
CA GLU A 181 16.13 -6.79 2.58
C GLU A 181 17.36 -7.69 2.71
N ARG A 182 17.22 -8.72 3.54
CA ARG A 182 18.18 -9.81 3.67
C ARG A 182 17.52 -11.17 3.54
N GLN A 183 17.99 -11.96 2.57
CA GLN A 183 17.72 -13.39 2.52
C GLN A 183 18.63 -14.15 3.48
N LEU A 184 18.04 -14.99 4.31
CA LEU A 184 18.68 -15.77 5.35
C LEU A 184 18.61 -17.28 4.98
N PRO A 185 19.53 -18.11 5.48
CA PRO A 185 19.55 -19.55 5.17
C PRO A 185 18.23 -20.23 5.52
N GLY A 186 17.79 -21.21 4.73
CA GLY A 186 16.54 -21.95 4.96
C GLY A 186 15.28 -21.22 4.50
N GLY A 187 15.38 -20.37 3.47
CA GLY A 187 14.24 -19.66 2.88
C GLY A 187 13.64 -18.56 3.76
N ARG A 188 14.42 -18.07 4.73
CA ARG A 188 14.02 -17.00 5.64
C ARG A 188 14.33 -15.64 5.01
N ARG A 189 13.55 -14.61 5.34
CA ARG A 189 13.73 -13.25 4.85
C ARG A 189 13.48 -12.26 5.98
N PHE A 190 14.36 -11.28 6.09
CA PHE A 190 14.27 -10.17 7.02
C PHE A 190 14.24 -8.86 6.24
N GLU A 191 13.35 -7.96 6.62
CA GLU A 191 13.13 -6.66 5.98
C GLU A 191 13.04 -5.59 7.05
N THR A 192 13.59 -4.41 6.79
CA THR A 192 13.41 -3.24 7.64
C THR A 192 13.42 -1.96 6.81
N GLY A 193 12.55 -1.03 7.18
CA GLY A 193 12.34 0.20 6.44
C GLY A 193 12.30 1.45 7.33
N VAL A 194 12.66 2.57 6.72
CA VAL A 194 12.40 3.92 7.25
C VAL A 194 11.82 4.79 6.14
N ARG A 195 10.81 5.58 6.47
CA ARG A 195 10.13 6.47 5.52
C ARG A 195 9.80 7.81 6.16
N TYR A 196 10.14 8.89 5.47
CA TYR A 196 9.73 10.25 5.80
C TYR A 196 8.65 10.72 4.85
N GLU A 197 7.54 11.19 5.39
CA GLU A 197 6.39 11.67 4.62
C GLU A 197 6.02 13.09 5.03
N GLN A 198 5.58 13.87 4.06
CA GLN A 198 4.90 15.14 4.28
C GLN A 198 3.46 15.04 3.80
N ASN A 199 2.58 15.80 4.43
CA ASN A 199 1.23 15.99 3.98
C ASN A 199 0.93 17.46 3.86
N ARG A 200 0.47 17.85 2.67
CA ARG A 200 0.09 19.21 2.35
C ARG A 200 -1.38 19.18 1.93
N GLU A 201 -2.24 19.44 2.91
CA GLU A 201 -3.69 19.58 2.73
C GLU A 201 -4.03 21.03 2.35
N GLN A 202 -5.26 21.25 1.87
CA GLN A 202 -5.75 22.61 1.62
C GLN A 202 -5.90 23.37 2.94
N LEU A 203 -6.40 22.70 3.99
CA LEU A 203 -6.38 23.23 5.35
C LEU A 203 -5.02 22.99 6.01
N GLU A 204 -4.39 24.07 6.47
CA GLU A 204 -3.10 24.00 7.16
C GLU A 204 -3.13 23.13 8.42
N ARG A 205 -4.28 23.06 9.11
CA ARG A 205 -4.48 22.18 10.28
C ARG A 205 -4.25 20.70 9.94
N GLY A 206 -4.43 20.33 8.68
CA GLY A 206 -4.19 19.01 8.13
C GLY A 206 -2.73 18.68 7.87
N ASN A 207 -1.86 19.70 7.78
CA ASN A 207 -0.46 19.51 7.44
C ASN A 207 0.28 18.77 8.54
N TYR A 208 1.10 17.80 8.13
CA TYR A 208 1.91 17.03 9.05
C TYR A 208 3.18 16.52 8.40
N THR A 209 4.16 16.22 9.25
CA THR A 209 5.29 15.37 8.91
C THR A 209 5.15 14.02 9.60
N ARG A 210 5.71 12.97 8.99
CA ARG A 210 5.62 11.62 9.54
C ARG A 210 6.89 10.84 9.31
N TRP A 211 7.34 10.17 10.37
CA TRP A 211 8.33 9.12 10.28
C TRP A 211 7.66 7.77 10.48
N THR A 212 7.94 6.84 9.58
CA THR A 212 7.52 5.44 9.68
C THR A 212 8.76 4.57 9.74
N PHE A 213 8.76 3.61 10.66
CA PHE A 213 9.77 2.57 10.78
C PHE A 213 9.06 1.24 10.73
N ASP A 214 9.60 0.28 9.99
CA ASP A 214 9.02 -1.04 9.89
C ASP A 214 10.08 -2.14 9.89
N MET A 215 9.62 -3.32 10.28
CA MET A 215 10.38 -4.54 10.32
C MET A 215 9.44 -5.70 9.96
N ALA A 216 9.91 -6.61 9.11
CA ALA A 216 9.22 -7.84 8.82
C ALA A 216 10.19 -9.03 8.83
N TYR A 217 9.70 -10.16 9.31
CA TYR A 217 10.43 -11.43 9.31
C TYR A 217 9.54 -12.55 8.79
N ARG A 218 9.98 -13.20 7.72
CA ARG A 218 9.24 -14.23 7.00
C ARG A 218 10.03 -15.53 6.98
N PHE A 219 9.37 -16.64 7.26
CA PHE A 219 10.01 -17.95 7.29
C PHE A 219 9.06 -19.08 6.87
N PRO A 220 9.58 -20.21 6.33
CA PRO A 220 8.76 -21.39 6.07
C PRO A 220 8.19 -21.94 7.38
N PHE A 221 6.93 -22.36 7.37
CA PHE A 221 6.24 -22.80 8.60
C PHE A 221 5.37 -24.02 8.34
N LEU A 222 5.55 -25.09 9.11
CA LEU A 222 4.82 -26.39 9.05
C LEU A 222 4.89 -27.19 7.74
N HIS A 223 4.90 -26.56 6.57
CA HIS A 223 4.87 -27.22 5.27
C HIS A 223 5.66 -26.41 4.22
N PRO A 224 6.29 -27.03 3.19
CA PRO A 224 7.07 -26.31 2.18
C PRO A 224 6.31 -25.26 1.35
N ARG A 225 4.97 -25.33 1.38
CA ARG A 225 4.06 -24.40 0.68
C ARG A 225 3.43 -23.35 1.60
N SER A 226 3.87 -23.29 2.86
CA SER A 226 3.39 -22.32 3.83
C SER A 226 4.51 -21.50 4.42
N ARG A 227 4.13 -20.28 4.78
CA ARG A 227 5.00 -19.25 5.33
C ARG A 227 4.29 -18.56 6.48
N LEU A 228 5.07 -18.23 7.51
CA LEU A 228 4.65 -17.33 8.56
C LEU A 228 5.42 -16.02 8.40
N GLU A 229 4.75 -14.92 8.69
CA GLU A 229 5.30 -13.58 8.62
C GLU A 229 4.90 -12.82 9.88
N PHE A 230 5.90 -12.25 10.55
CA PHE A 230 5.71 -11.30 11.64
C PHE A 230 6.09 -9.92 11.14
N GLY A 231 5.28 -8.92 11.48
CA GLY A 231 5.51 -7.52 11.12
C GLY A 231 5.36 -6.61 12.33
N LEU A 232 6.21 -5.59 12.40
CA LEU A 232 6.11 -4.50 13.35
C LEU A 232 6.29 -3.17 12.61
N LYS A 233 5.42 -2.21 12.88
CA LYS A 233 5.47 -0.87 12.33
C LYS A 233 5.26 0.15 13.44
N TYR A 234 6.08 1.19 13.43
CA TYR A 234 5.95 2.36 14.28
C TYR A 234 5.80 3.60 13.40
N ARG A 235 4.86 4.48 13.74
CA ARG A 235 4.70 5.79 13.10
C ARG A 235 4.66 6.88 14.15
N ARG A 236 5.37 7.96 13.86
CA ARG A 236 5.25 9.23 14.58
C ARG A 236 4.75 10.29 13.61
N LYS A 237 3.67 10.99 13.97
CA LYS A 237 3.05 12.03 13.17
C LYS A 237 3.02 13.33 13.98
N ASP A 238 3.65 14.36 13.47
CA ASP A 238 3.70 15.69 14.09
C ASP A 238 2.93 16.66 13.19
N TYR A 239 1.88 17.29 13.72
CA TYR A 239 1.09 18.27 12.98
C TYR A 239 1.71 19.65 13.11
N GLU A 240 1.64 20.43 12.02
CA GLU A 240 2.29 21.74 11.95
C GLU A 240 1.43 22.86 12.53
N ALA A 241 0.11 22.77 12.38
CA ALA A 241 -0.85 23.81 12.77
C ALA A 241 -2.11 23.27 13.45
N ARG A 242 -2.03 22.09 14.08
CA ARG A 242 -3.15 21.49 14.81
C ARG A 242 -2.89 21.54 16.31
N PHE A 243 -3.58 22.43 16.99
CA PHE A 243 -3.51 22.57 18.45
C PHE A 243 -4.54 21.68 19.16
N VAL A 244 -4.20 21.30 20.39
CA VAL A 244 -5.01 20.58 21.36
C VAL A 244 -4.77 21.26 22.70
N GLU A 245 -5.85 21.53 23.42
CA GLU A 245 -5.79 22.14 24.75
C GLU A 245 -5.46 21.07 25.81
N ILE A 246 -4.39 21.31 26.58
CA ILE A 246 -3.95 20.45 27.68
C ILE A 246 -3.61 21.36 28.85
N GLU A 247 -4.33 21.20 29.97
CA GLU A 247 -4.10 22.00 31.18
C GLU A 247 -4.15 23.52 30.90
N ASP A 248 -5.14 23.96 30.10
CA ASP A 248 -5.34 25.34 29.65
C ASP A 248 -4.22 25.91 28.74
N GLU A 249 -3.34 25.06 28.22
CA GLU A 249 -2.32 25.42 27.23
C GLU A 249 -2.58 24.77 25.86
N ASP A 250 -2.49 25.57 24.80
CA ASP A 250 -2.53 25.08 23.42
C ASP A 250 -1.19 24.48 23.00
N VAL A 251 -1.16 23.15 22.82
CA VAL A 251 0.02 22.44 22.34
C VAL A 251 -0.21 21.81 20.98
N LEU A 252 0.85 21.73 20.17
CA LEU A 252 0.79 21.04 18.89
C LEU A 252 0.47 19.56 19.09
N ARG A 253 -0.44 19.06 18.26
CA ARG A 253 -0.83 17.68 18.25
C ARG A 253 0.31 16.78 17.77
N ARG A 254 0.49 15.65 18.43
CA ARG A 254 1.40 14.57 18.06
C ARG A 254 0.71 13.23 18.22
N ASP A 255 0.91 12.35 17.27
CA ASP A 255 0.41 10.98 17.33
C ASP A 255 1.57 9.98 17.23
N HIS A 256 1.50 8.96 18.05
CA HIS A 256 2.37 7.79 18.03
C HIS A 256 1.51 6.56 17.74
N ARG A 257 1.92 5.73 16.80
CA ARG A 257 1.13 4.57 16.39
C ARG A 257 2.01 3.34 16.26
N TRP A 258 1.57 2.25 16.87
CA TRP A 258 2.19 0.94 16.71
C TRP A 258 1.24 0.01 16.00
N THR A 259 1.79 -0.82 15.12
CA THR A 259 1.06 -1.90 14.46
C THR A 259 1.92 -3.14 14.51
N ALA A 260 1.41 -4.20 15.13
CA ALA A 260 2.06 -5.51 15.13
C ALA A 260 1.14 -6.52 14.45
N GLY A 261 1.71 -7.37 13.61
CA GLY A 261 0.96 -8.31 12.79
C GLY A 261 1.60 -9.68 12.70
N LEU A 262 0.76 -10.70 12.55
CA LEU A 262 1.14 -12.07 12.26
C LEU A 262 0.29 -12.58 11.09
N ALA A 263 0.93 -13.14 10.08
CA ALA A 263 0.27 -13.67 8.90
C ALA A 263 0.78 -15.08 8.58
N TRP A 264 -0.14 -16.03 8.45
CA TRP A 264 0.11 -17.38 7.97
C TRP A 264 -0.50 -17.56 6.59
N GLN A 265 0.32 -17.90 5.60
CA GLN A 265 -0.15 -18.18 4.25
C GLN A 265 0.20 -19.61 3.86
N ILE A 266 -0.75 -20.33 3.25
CA ILE A 266 -0.55 -21.66 2.69
C ILE A 266 -1.10 -21.75 1.26
N THR A 267 -0.39 -22.46 0.40
CA THR A 267 -0.89 -22.83 -0.94
C THR A 267 -1.41 -24.27 -0.90
N LEU A 268 -2.73 -24.44 -0.83
CA LEU A 268 -3.39 -25.75 -0.72
C LEU A 268 -3.31 -26.50 -2.06
N LEU A 269 -3.76 -25.85 -3.13
CA LEU A 269 -3.71 -26.34 -4.51
C LEU A 269 -2.87 -25.40 -5.37
N ARG A 270 -2.47 -25.82 -6.57
CA ARG A 270 -1.63 -24.99 -7.46
C ARG A 270 -2.22 -23.60 -7.77
N ASN A 271 -3.55 -23.47 -7.68
CA ASN A 271 -4.30 -22.25 -7.94
C ASN A 271 -4.99 -21.67 -6.69
N THR A 272 -4.87 -22.30 -5.52
CA THR A 272 -5.61 -21.89 -4.31
C THR A 272 -4.66 -21.51 -3.19
N ARG A 273 -4.82 -20.30 -2.67
CA ARG A 273 -4.04 -19.75 -1.56
C ARG A 273 -4.98 -19.36 -0.43
N VAL A 274 -4.59 -19.70 0.79
CA VAL A 274 -5.25 -19.27 2.02
C VAL A 274 -4.30 -18.40 2.81
N LEU A 275 -4.80 -17.32 3.38
CA LEU A 275 -4.11 -16.40 4.28
C LEU A 275 -4.97 -16.23 5.53
N LEU A 276 -4.38 -16.47 6.70
CA LEU A 276 -4.92 -16.11 8.00
C LEU A 276 -4.00 -15.02 8.57
N ASP A 277 -4.55 -13.88 8.92
CA ASP A 277 -3.80 -12.77 9.50
C ASP A 277 -4.46 -12.25 10.78
N TYR A 278 -3.62 -11.74 11.67
CA TYR A 278 -4.02 -11.03 12.89
C TYR A 278 -3.15 -9.79 13.05
N GLN A 279 -3.77 -8.67 13.40
CA GLN A 279 -3.10 -7.40 13.62
C GLN A 279 -3.63 -6.75 14.90
N VAL A 280 -2.73 -6.13 15.65
CA VAL A 280 -3.06 -5.18 16.72
C VAL A 280 -2.49 -3.81 16.35
N GLU A 281 -3.30 -2.78 16.47
CA GLU A 281 -2.93 -1.39 16.27
C GLU A 281 -3.23 -0.58 17.53
N THR A 282 -2.26 0.23 17.96
CA THR A 282 -2.45 1.18 19.05
C THR A 282 -2.10 2.57 18.55
N ARG A 283 -2.85 3.57 18.99
CA ARG A 283 -2.52 4.98 18.80
C ARG A 283 -2.53 5.66 20.15
N ASP A 284 -1.41 6.28 20.46
CA ASP A 284 -1.29 7.24 21.53
C ASP A 284 -1.20 8.65 20.93
N SER A 285 -1.88 9.60 21.56
CA SER A 285 -1.98 10.98 21.09
C SER A 285 -2.13 11.89 22.29
N ASN A 286 -1.64 13.11 22.17
CA ASN A 286 -1.95 14.15 23.13
C ASN A 286 -3.40 14.69 22.98
N ASP A 287 -4.13 14.26 21.94
CA ASP A 287 -5.58 14.40 21.75
C ASP A 287 -6.28 13.11 22.24
N PRO A 288 -6.95 13.11 23.42
CA PRO A 288 -7.57 11.91 24.01
C PRO A 288 -8.57 11.23 23.09
N ALA A 289 -9.35 12.00 22.32
CA ALA A 289 -10.35 11.52 21.37
C ALA A 289 -9.76 10.69 20.21
N LYS A 290 -8.43 10.59 20.16
CA LYS A 290 -7.69 9.92 19.10
C LYS A 290 -6.80 8.81 19.63
N ARG A 291 -6.89 8.49 20.92
CA ARG A 291 -6.28 7.31 21.51
C ARG A 291 -7.17 6.11 21.23
N PHE A 292 -6.59 5.00 20.79
CA PHE A 292 -7.35 3.77 20.58
C PHE A 292 -6.46 2.52 20.62
N VAL A 293 -7.13 1.37 20.78
CA VAL A 293 -6.59 0.04 20.48
C VAL A 293 -7.56 -0.68 19.55
N ALA A 294 -7.05 -1.27 18.49
CA ALA A 294 -7.83 -2.01 17.51
C ALA A 294 -7.19 -3.37 17.23
N HIS A 295 -8.01 -4.41 17.22
CA HIS A 295 -7.64 -5.76 16.86
C HIS A 295 -8.33 -6.11 15.55
N GLN A 296 -7.59 -6.71 14.61
CA GLN A 296 -8.11 -7.21 13.35
C GLN A 296 -7.73 -8.67 13.19
N ILE A 297 -8.66 -9.50 12.72
CA ILE A 297 -8.39 -10.85 12.24
C ILE A 297 -8.98 -11.01 10.84
N GLY A 298 -8.19 -11.55 9.94
CA GLY A 298 -8.53 -11.75 8.54
C GLY A 298 -8.37 -13.20 8.10
N LEU A 299 -9.33 -13.72 7.36
CA LEU A 299 -9.21 -14.98 6.61
C LEU A 299 -9.48 -14.70 5.14
N SER A 300 -8.51 -14.96 4.29
CA SER A 300 -8.61 -14.72 2.85
C SER A 300 -8.35 -16.00 2.05
N VAL A 301 -9.19 -16.25 1.05
CA VAL A 301 -9.03 -17.33 0.07
C VAL A 301 -8.89 -16.71 -1.31
N GLY A 302 -7.79 -17.02 -1.99
CA GLY A 302 -7.53 -16.60 -3.37
C GLY A 302 -7.52 -17.79 -4.30
N TYR A 303 -8.21 -17.66 -5.43
CA TYR A 303 -8.28 -18.64 -6.50
C TYR A 303 -7.79 -18.03 -7.81
N ARG A 304 -6.80 -18.67 -8.44
CA ARG A 304 -6.33 -18.31 -9.79
C ARG A 304 -7.20 -19.00 -10.83
N ILE A 305 -7.80 -18.20 -11.70
CA ILE A 305 -8.56 -18.67 -12.86
C ILE A 305 -7.56 -18.84 -14.01
N ASN A 306 -7.45 -20.07 -14.50
CA ASN A 306 -6.63 -20.42 -15.66
C ASN A 306 -7.46 -20.31 -16.93
#